data_AF-A0A9X8H3N0-F1
#
_entry.id   AF-A0A9X8H3N0-F1
#
_cell.length_a   1.000
_cell.length_b   1.000
_cell.length_c   1.000
_cell.angle_alpha   90.00
_cell.angle_beta   90.00
_cell.angle_gamma   90.00
#
_symmetry.space_group_name_H-M   'P 1'
#
loop_
_entity.id
_entity.type
_entity.pdbx_description
1 polymer ?
#
loop_
_entity_poly.entity_id
_entity_poly.type
_entity_poly.pdbx_seq_one_letter_code
_entity_poly.pdbx_strand_id
1 'polypeptide(L)'
;MTKHIFGQAVYQLAVLMPLTFVGDSLLGIESGQKYKRGGATGPTLHYTMVFNTFVLFQLFNEINARRIHDEPNVFEGISRNRTFVVMASVQVVLQACIVQFGSVAFGCVALNATQWAICVAIGSTSLPVRFALRWALSKQKGPTEAEKMRVLVAYKEDKDWKLVAKHNGVAMTTTRRVINKGHVNKKPRGGARMGRSKVTPAIRNALERYVNDNCSYTLTAMKEFIAEDFPGVDLSLQTISRHLLGMLYTIKTVHIESATYNNDANKTKRKAFVETLLTHQQDGDYIVYYDETNFNIYCHRTLGRAKKG
;
A
#
# COMPACT_ATOMS: atom_id res chain seq x y z
N MET A 1 5.81 9.87 12.87
CA MET A 1 6.63 8.68 12.56
C MET A 1 7.82 8.58 13.51
N THR A 2 8.84 9.44 13.43
CA THR A 2 10.06 9.35 14.28
C THR A 2 9.78 9.32 15.78
N LYS A 3 8.82 10.14 16.27
CA LYS A 3 8.42 10.15 17.70
C LYS A 3 7.94 8.80 18.22
N HIS A 4 7.22 8.05 17.40
CA HIS A 4 6.64 6.75 17.79
C HIS A 4 7.71 5.66 17.73
N ILE A 5 8.57 5.67 16.71
CA ILE A 5 9.67 4.70 16.57
C ILE A 5 10.67 4.85 17.73
N PHE A 6 11.16 6.07 17.95
CA PHE A 6 12.15 6.32 19.00
C PHE A 6 11.56 6.12 20.40
N GLY A 7 10.37 6.66 20.64
CA GLY A 7 9.70 6.51 21.94
C GLY A 7 9.43 5.05 22.30
N GLN A 8 8.99 4.24 21.34
CA GLN A 8 8.76 2.81 21.56
C GLN A 8 10.07 2.05 21.82
N ALA A 9 11.13 2.33 21.06
CA ALA A 9 12.42 1.67 21.24
C ALA A 9 13.04 1.98 22.62
N VAL A 10 13.00 3.25 23.04
CA VAL A 10 13.45 3.67 24.38
C VAL A 10 12.62 2.99 25.46
N TYR A 11 11.30 2.92 25.29
CA TYR A 11 10.41 2.25 26.25
C TYR A 11 10.73 0.75 26.40
N GLN A 12 10.84 0.02 25.29
CA GLN A 12 11.15 -1.41 25.30
C GLN A 12 12.50 -1.67 25.98
N LEU A 13 13.51 -0.85 25.69
CA LEU A 13 14.82 -0.95 26.33
C LEU A 13 14.73 -0.67 27.84
N ALA A 14 13.97 0.36 28.24
CA ALA A 14 13.77 0.72 29.63
C ALA A 14 13.05 -0.36 30.45
N VAL A 15 12.24 -1.22 29.82
CA VAL A 15 11.58 -2.36 30.49
C VAL A 15 12.45 -3.63 30.45
N LEU A 16 13.04 -3.95 29.31
CA LEU A 16 13.81 -5.19 29.13
C LEU A 16 15.14 -5.17 29.88
N MET A 17 15.79 -4.01 30.01
CA MET A 17 17.06 -3.90 30.73
C MET A 17 16.91 -4.26 32.22
N PRO A 18 15.98 -3.65 33.00
CA PRO A 18 15.70 -4.10 34.36
C PRO A 18 15.27 -5.56 34.43
N LEU A 19 14.42 -6.01 33.50
CA LEU A 19 13.96 -7.40 33.46
C LEU A 19 15.11 -8.38 33.23
N THR A 20 16.18 -7.99 32.54
CA THR A 20 17.35 -8.84 32.27
C THR A 20 18.35 -8.85 33.42
N PHE A 21 18.55 -7.70 34.08
CA PHE A 21 19.59 -7.55 35.12
C PHE A 21 19.09 -7.81 36.54
N VAL A 22 17.83 -7.49 36.83
CA VAL A 22 17.24 -7.49 38.17
C VAL A 22 15.92 -8.30 38.19
N GLY A 23 15.48 -8.84 37.04
CA GLY A 23 14.22 -9.56 36.91
C GLY A 23 14.12 -10.80 37.80
N ASP A 24 15.25 -11.44 38.12
CA ASP A 24 15.35 -12.55 39.06
C ASP A 24 14.81 -12.18 40.45
N SER A 25 15.31 -11.06 41.00
CA SER A 25 14.86 -10.55 42.30
C SER A 25 13.47 -9.91 42.26
N LEU A 26 13.12 -9.25 41.15
CA LEU A 26 11.84 -8.56 40.99
C LEU A 26 10.66 -9.53 40.91
N LEU A 27 10.88 -10.68 40.27
CA LEU A 27 9.84 -11.70 40.04
C LEU A 27 9.94 -12.88 41.01
N GLY A 28 10.96 -12.91 41.88
CA GLY A 28 11.19 -13.99 42.83
C GLY A 28 11.49 -15.33 42.16
N ILE A 29 12.22 -15.31 41.04
CA ILE A 29 12.52 -16.50 40.22
C ILE A 29 14.02 -16.82 40.21
N GLU A 30 14.36 -18.07 39.90
CA GLU A 30 15.75 -18.51 39.79
C GLU A 30 16.51 -17.69 38.73
N SER A 31 17.68 -17.17 39.12
CA SER A 31 18.46 -16.29 38.26
C SER A 31 19.09 -17.05 37.10
N GLY A 32 18.81 -16.57 35.88
CA GLY A 32 19.49 -17.06 34.68
C GLY A 32 20.94 -16.57 34.54
N GLN A 33 21.39 -15.61 35.35
CA GLN A 33 22.70 -14.98 35.20
C GLN A 33 23.84 -15.96 35.52
N LYS A 34 24.73 -16.21 34.55
CA LYS A 34 25.84 -17.16 34.67
C LYS A 34 26.69 -16.98 35.94
N TYR A 35 26.95 -15.74 36.33
CA TYR A 35 27.73 -15.40 37.53
C TYR A 35 27.04 -15.86 38.83
N LYS A 36 25.72 -15.63 38.96
CA LYS A 36 24.95 -16.05 40.14
C LYS A 36 24.68 -17.56 40.18
N ARG A 37 24.78 -18.23 39.03
CA ARG A 37 24.46 -19.65 38.85
C ARG A 37 25.70 -20.58 38.87
N GLY A 38 26.87 -20.07 39.25
CA GLY A 38 28.08 -20.89 39.37
C GLY A 38 28.55 -21.54 38.07
N GLY A 39 28.25 -20.94 36.90
CA GLY A 39 28.72 -21.44 35.60
C GLY A 39 27.84 -22.50 34.92
N ALA A 40 26.71 -22.90 35.51
CA ALA A 40 25.79 -23.86 34.88
C ALA A 40 25.21 -23.33 33.56
N THR A 41 25.34 -24.11 32.48
CA THR A 41 24.80 -23.82 31.15
C THR A 41 23.52 -24.61 30.91
N GLY A 42 22.43 -23.91 30.60
CA GLY A 42 21.13 -24.53 30.29
C GLY A 42 20.02 -23.50 30.21
N PRO A 43 18.85 -23.87 29.66
CA PRO A 43 17.68 -22.99 29.60
C PRO A 43 17.27 -22.56 31.01
N THR A 44 16.86 -21.30 31.15
CA THR A 44 16.48 -20.74 32.46
C THR A 44 15.12 -20.09 32.36
N LEU A 45 14.34 -20.19 33.43
CA LEU A 45 13.04 -19.55 33.52
C LEU A 45 13.17 -18.03 33.33
N HIS A 46 14.16 -17.40 33.98
CA HIS A 46 14.43 -15.96 33.89
C HIS A 46 14.62 -15.48 32.43
N TYR A 47 15.55 -16.08 31.68
CA TYR A 47 15.76 -15.66 30.29
C TYR A 47 14.62 -16.06 29.36
N THR A 48 13.88 -17.13 29.67
CA THR A 48 12.69 -17.49 28.89
C THR A 48 11.58 -16.43 29.07
N MET A 49 11.40 -15.91 30.29
CA MET A 49 10.48 -14.81 30.53
C MET A 49 10.91 -13.50 29.85
N VAL A 50 12.20 -13.17 29.87
CA VAL A 50 12.76 -12.02 29.13
C VAL A 50 12.50 -12.17 27.64
N PHE A 51 12.79 -13.34 27.07
CA PHE A 51 12.56 -13.66 25.67
C PHE A 51 11.07 -13.56 25.31
N ASN A 52 10.19 -14.18 26.09
CA ASN A 52 8.76 -14.17 25.84
C ASN A 52 8.19 -12.74 25.91
N THR A 53 8.63 -11.95 26.88
CA THR A 53 8.24 -10.54 27.01
C THR A 53 8.73 -9.70 25.82
N PHE A 54 9.96 -9.94 25.35
CA PHE A 54 10.48 -9.28 24.14
C PHE A 54 9.66 -9.59 22.90
N VAL A 55 9.29 -10.86 22.66
CA VAL A 55 8.47 -11.23 21.51
C VAL A 55 7.06 -10.65 21.62
N LEU A 56 6.45 -10.69 22.81
CA LEU A 56 5.14 -10.06 23.06
C LEU A 56 5.20 -8.55 22.81
N PHE A 57 6.29 -7.88 23.17
CA PHE A 57 6.48 -6.47 22.82
C PHE A 57 6.49 -6.23 21.31
N GLN A 58 7.02 -7.14 20.50
CA GLN A 58 6.96 -7.00 19.05
C GLN A 58 5.55 -7.24 18.51
N LEU A 59 4.83 -8.23 19.04
CA LEU A 59 3.43 -8.51 18.66
C LEU A 59 2.51 -7.31 18.95
N PHE A 60 2.61 -6.73 20.16
CA PHE A 60 1.83 -5.55 20.50
C PHE A 60 2.29 -4.29 19.76
N ASN A 61 3.59 -4.15 19.49
CA ASN A 61 4.10 -3.05 18.68
C ASN A 61 3.64 -3.16 17.21
N GLU A 62 3.45 -4.37 16.68
CA GLU A 62 2.91 -4.58 15.33
C GLU A 62 1.49 -4.00 15.20
N ILE A 63 0.65 -4.19 16.23
CA ILE A 63 -0.68 -3.57 16.32
C ILE A 63 -0.56 -2.04 16.33
N ASN A 64 0.37 -1.49 17.10
CA ASN A 64 0.64 -0.04 17.14
C ASN A 64 1.18 0.51 15.81
N ALA A 65 1.98 -0.27 15.08
CA ALA A 65 2.61 0.14 13.82
C ALA A 65 1.63 0.14 12.64
N ARG A 66 0.53 -0.63 12.73
CA ARG A 66 -0.51 -0.72 11.69
C ARG A 66 -1.10 0.65 11.29
N ARG A 67 -1.23 1.59 12.23
CA ARG A 67 -1.69 2.96 11.96
C ARG A 67 -0.54 3.94 12.15
N ILE A 68 0.05 4.41 11.06
CA ILE A 68 1.26 5.25 11.12
C ILE A 68 0.91 6.74 11.35
N HIS A 69 -0.31 7.15 11.00
CA HIS A 69 -0.83 8.48 11.26
C HIS A 69 -1.26 8.60 12.74
N ASP A 70 -1.35 9.83 13.27
CA ASP A 70 -1.73 10.13 14.67
C ASP A 70 -3.23 9.85 14.96
N GLU A 71 -3.73 8.72 14.46
CA GLU A 71 -5.06 8.17 14.69
C GLU A 71 -5.15 7.62 16.13
N PRO A 72 -6.25 7.90 16.85
CA PRO A 72 -6.42 7.49 18.23
C PRO A 72 -6.73 5.99 18.39
N ASN A 73 -7.42 5.38 17.41
CA ASN A 73 -7.88 4.00 17.52
C ASN A 73 -7.02 3.04 16.68
N VAL A 74 -6.17 2.26 17.34
CA VAL A 74 -5.29 1.27 16.68
C VAL A 74 -6.03 -0.02 16.29
N PHE A 75 -7.14 -0.33 16.97
CA PHE A 75 -7.94 -1.54 16.73
C PHE A 75 -8.95 -1.38 15.58
N GLU A 76 -9.15 -0.15 15.09
CA GLU A 76 -10.15 0.13 14.07
C GLU A 76 -9.89 -0.66 12.78
N GLY A 77 -10.87 -1.48 12.41
CA GLY A 77 -10.86 -2.30 11.20
C GLY A 77 -9.83 -3.43 11.22
N ILE A 78 -9.35 -3.89 12.38
CA ILE A 78 -8.33 -4.95 12.47
C ILE A 78 -8.80 -6.26 11.83
N SER A 79 -10.04 -6.67 12.08
CA SER A 79 -10.66 -7.86 11.52
C SER A 79 -10.97 -7.77 10.02
N ARG A 80 -11.04 -6.54 9.46
CA ARG A 80 -11.30 -6.34 8.02
C ARG A 80 -10.10 -6.73 7.16
N ASN A 81 -8.88 -6.64 7.70
CA ASN A 81 -7.67 -7.07 6.99
C ASN A 81 -7.34 -8.54 7.35
N ARG A 82 -7.83 -9.48 6.55
CA ARG A 82 -7.62 -10.92 6.76
C ARG A 82 -6.14 -11.31 6.81
N THR A 83 -5.30 -10.72 5.97
CA THR A 83 -3.86 -11.03 5.94
C THR A 83 -3.18 -10.68 7.26
N PHE A 84 -3.51 -9.54 7.85
CA PHE A 84 -2.99 -9.13 9.15
C PHE A 84 -3.40 -10.10 10.26
N VAL A 85 -4.69 -10.48 10.31
CA VAL A 85 -5.21 -11.41 11.32
C VAL A 85 -4.56 -12.78 11.21
N VAL A 86 -4.36 -13.28 9.99
CA VAL A 86 -3.70 -14.57 9.76
C VAL A 86 -2.25 -14.52 10.24
N MET A 87 -1.47 -13.50 9.84
CA MET A 87 -0.07 -13.38 10.24
C MET A 87 0.09 -13.21 11.76
N ALA A 88 -0.71 -12.34 12.38
CA ALA A 88 -0.70 -12.13 13.82
C ALA A 88 -1.05 -13.43 14.59
N SER A 89 -2.08 -14.16 14.14
CA SER A 89 -2.46 -15.45 14.73
C SER A 89 -1.34 -16.48 14.61
N VAL A 90 -0.70 -16.58 13.44
CA VAL A 90 0.42 -17.51 13.21
C VAL A 90 1.59 -17.21 14.14
N GLN A 91 1.97 -15.95 14.31
CA GLN A 91 3.07 -15.57 15.21
C GLN A 91 2.75 -15.90 16.67
N VAL A 92 1.52 -15.64 17.13
CA VAL A 92 1.09 -15.97 18.51
C VAL A 92 1.15 -17.48 18.76
N VAL A 93 0.62 -18.29 17.82
CA VAL A 93 0.66 -19.75 17.93
C VAL A 93 2.10 -20.27 17.91
N LEU A 94 2.91 -19.80 16.97
CA LEU A 94 4.31 -20.20 16.88
C LEU A 94 5.09 -19.83 18.14
N GLN A 95 4.85 -18.63 18.70
CA GLN A 95 5.48 -18.20 19.94
C GLN A 95 5.08 -19.11 21.11
N ALA A 96 3.79 -19.46 21.23
CA ALA A 96 3.33 -20.40 22.25
C ALA A 96 4.00 -21.77 22.10
N CYS A 97 4.12 -22.29 20.88
CA CYS A 97 4.80 -23.55 20.61
C CYS A 97 6.30 -23.50 20.97
N ILE A 98 7.00 -22.43 20.61
CA ILE A 98 8.43 -22.27 20.93
C ILE A 98 8.65 -22.22 22.45
N VAL A 99 7.83 -21.46 23.17
CA VAL A 99 7.99 -21.32 24.63
C VAL A 99 7.63 -22.61 25.37
N GLN A 100 6.60 -23.33 24.92
CA GLN A 100 6.13 -24.54 25.61
C GLN A 100 6.94 -25.80 25.24
N PHE A 101 7.41 -25.91 24.00
CA PHE A 101 8.03 -27.12 23.47
C PHE A 101 9.47 -26.93 22.95
N GLY A 102 9.97 -25.69 22.88
CA GLY A 102 11.28 -25.39 22.28
C GLY A 102 12.48 -25.89 23.09
N SER A 103 12.31 -26.10 24.40
CA SER A 103 13.29 -26.73 25.31
C SER A 103 14.74 -26.28 25.02
N VAL A 104 15.70 -27.21 25.00
CA VAL A 104 17.13 -26.95 24.75
C VAL A 104 17.39 -26.34 23.37
N ALA A 105 16.59 -26.68 22.34
CA ALA A 105 16.81 -26.19 20.97
C ALA A 105 16.67 -24.67 20.85
N PHE A 106 15.75 -24.07 21.62
CA PHE A 106 15.54 -22.62 21.68
C PHE A 106 15.96 -22.00 23.02
N GLY A 107 16.62 -22.76 23.90
CA GLY A 107 17.03 -22.29 25.22
C GLY A 107 15.88 -21.89 26.14
N CYS A 108 14.67 -22.44 25.93
CA CYS A 108 13.45 -22.08 26.63
C CYS A 108 13.05 -23.14 27.68
N VAL A 109 12.47 -22.70 28.80
CA VAL A 109 11.80 -23.56 29.78
C VAL A 109 10.29 -23.33 29.67
N ALA A 110 9.48 -24.38 29.74
CA ALA A 110 8.02 -24.24 29.71
C ALA A 110 7.52 -23.31 30.83
N LEU A 111 6.70 -22.32 30.46
CA LEU A 111 6.14 -21.33 31.39
C LEU A 111 4.81 -21.81 31.96
N ASN A 112 4.60 -21.55 33.25
CA ASN A 112 3.30 -21.73 33.89
C ASN A 112 2.32 -20.60 33.50
N ALA A 113 1.01 -20.83 33.68
CA ALA A 113 -0.02 -19.87 33.32
C ALA A 113 0.17 -18.48 33.98
N THR A 114 0.62 -18.44 35.24
CA THR A 114 0.91 -17.19 35.95
C THR A 114 2.09 -16.43 35.33
N GLN A 115 3.16 -17.13 34.93
CA GLN A 115 4.33 -16.51 34.29
C GLN A 115 3.99 -15.99 32.90
N TRP A 116 3.16 -16.72 32.16
CA TRP A 116 2.56 -16.26 30.92
C TRP A 116 1.75 -14.99 31.11
N ALA A 117 0.86 -14.96 32.11
CA ALA A 117 0.05 -13.79 32.41
C ALA A 117 0.91 -12.57 32.75
N ILE A 118 2.00 -12.74 33.52
CA ILE A 118 2.95 -11.67 33.82
C ILE A 118 3.62 -11.16 32.53
N CYS A 119 4.12 -12.06 31.66
CA CYS A 119 4.75 -11.66 30.40
C CYS A 119 3.77 -10.91 29.49
N VAL A 120 2.51 -11.37 29.41
CA VAL A 120 1.45 -10.71 28.63
C VAL A 120 1.09 -9.36 29.22
N ALA A 121 0.98 -9.25 30.55
CA ALA A 121 0.70 -7.99 31.22
C ALA A 121 1.81 -6.97 30.93
N ILE A 122 3.08 -7.35 31.09
CA ILE A 122 4.23 -6.49 30.77
C ILE A 122 4.26 -6.17 29.27
N GLY A 123 4.02 -7.13 28.38
CA GLY A 123 3.98 -6.88 26.94
C GLY A 123 2.90 -5.88 26.54
N SER A 124 1.71 -6.00 27.15
CA SER A 124 0.53 -5.21 26.81
C SER A 124 0.69 -3.71 27.12
N THR A 125 1.58 -3.34 28.05
CA THR A 125 1.87 -1.93 28.38
C THR A 125 2.46 -1.16 27.20
N SER A 126 2.99 -1.85 26.20
CA SER A 126 3.49 -1.24 24.97
C SER A 126 2.38 -0.62 24.12
N LEU A 127 1.12 -1.06 24.26
CA LEU A 127 -0.05 -0.48 23.59
C LEU A 127 -0.35 0.96 24.07
N PRO A 128 -0.56 1.24 25.38
CA PRO A 128 -0.87 2.58 25.87
C PRO A 128 0.30 3.57 25.71
N VAL A 129 1.55 3.09 25.64
CA VAL A 129 2.73 3.95 25.43
C VAL A 129 2.62 4.77 24.14
N ARG A 130 2.11 4.18 23.06
CA ARG A 130 1.85 4.92 21.81
C ARG A 130 0.87 6.08 22.02
N PHE A 131 -0.20 5.85 22.78
CA PHE A 131 -1.19 6.87 23.10
C PHE A 131 -0.58 7.98 23.96
N ALA A 132 0.21 7.63 24.97
CA ALA A 132 0.94 8.57 25.80
C ALA A 132 1.94 9.41 24.98
N LEU A 133 2.72 8.77 24.10
CA LEU A 133 3.65 9.46 23.19
C LEU A 133 2.93 10.39 22.21
N ARG A 134 1.73 10.00 21.73
CA ARG A 134 0.90 10.87 20.89
C ARG A 134 0.52 12.15 21.63
N TRP A 135 0.10 12.03 22.89
CA TRP A 135 -0.33 13.15 23.71
C TRP A 135 0.85 14.06 24.09
N ALA A 136 1.91 13.48 24.67
CA ALA A 136 3.09 14.19 25.14
C ALA A 136 3.86 14.90 24.02
N LEU A 137 3.92 14.31 22.83
CA LEU A 137 4.64 14.84 21.66
C LEU A 137 3.67 15.29 20.54
N SER A 138 2.46 15.71 20.91
CA SER A 138 1.54 16.32 19.95
C SER A 138 2.13 17.65 19.48
N LYS A 139 2.49 17.74 18.20
CA LYS A 139 2.80 19.05 17.60
C LYS A 139 1.51 19.86 17.60
N GLN A 140 1.56 21.08 18.15
CA GLN A 140 0.47 22.03 17.99
C GLN A 140 0.12 22.15 16.51
N LYS A 141 -1.18 22.08 16.20
CA LYS A 141 -1.69 22.20 14.83
C LYS A 141 -1.21 23.55 14.29
N GLY A 142 -0.46 23.53 13.18
CA GLY A 142 -0.02 24.76 12.55
C GLY A 142 -1.21 25.61 12.09
N PRO A 143 -1.03 26.92 11.89
CA PRO A 143 -2.14 27.83 11.68
C PRO A 143 -2.96 27.48 10.44
N THR A 144 -4.28 27.50 10.61
CA THR A 144 -5.29 27.19 9.59
C THR A 144 -5.22 28.22 8.44
N GLU A 145 -5.67 27.85 7.24
CA GLU A 145 -5.71 28.77 6.10
C GLU A 145 -6.62 29.99 6.40
N ALA A 146 -7.71 29.79 7.13
CA ALA A 146 -8.59 30.88 7.59
C ALA A 146 -7.87 31.85 8.55
N GLU A 147 -7.08 31.34 9.49
CA GLU A 147 -6.29 32.17 10.43
C GLU A 147 -5.25 33.01 9.69
N LYS A 148 -4.54 32.42 8.74
CA LYS A 148 -3.60 33.14 7.87
C LYS A 148 -4.32 34.18 6.99
N MET A 149 -5.54 33.87 6.53
CA MET A 149 -6.33 34.81 5.73
C MET A 149 -6.77 36.01 6.55
N ARG A 150 -7.20 35.83 7.82
CA ARG A 150 -7.53 36.93 8.72
C ARG A 150 -6.37 37.91 8.89
N VAL A 151 -5.17 37.38 9.04
CA VAL A 151 -3.95 38.20 9.13
C VAL A 151 -3.67 38.94 7.81
N LEU A 152 -3.85 38.28 6.67
CA LEU A 152 -3.66 38.90 5.35
C LEU A 152 -4.70 39.99 5.06
N VAL A 153 -5.96 39.80 5.44
CA VAL A 153 -7.03 40.79 5.30
C VAL A 153 -6.74 42.01 6.18
N ALA A 154 -6.37 41.79 7.44
CA ALA A 154 -5.98 42.89 8.33
C ALA A 154 -4.82 43.71 7.77
N TYR A 155 -3.84 43.06 7.11
CA TYR A 155 -2.75 43.75 6.43
C TYR A 155 -3.24 44.57 5.22
N LYS A 156 -4.17 44.03 4.41
CA LYS A 156 -4.71 44.73 3.23
C LYS A 156 -5.61 45.92 3.60
N GLU A 157 -6.23 45.89 4.76
CA GLU A 157 -7.09 46.96 5.29
C GLU A 157 -6.30 47.97 6.15
N ASP A 158 -4.96 47.93 6.13
CA ASP A 158 -4.06 48.78 6.94
C ASP A 158 -4.35 48.75 8.46
N LYS A 159 -4.90 47.63 8.97
CA LYS A 159 -5.14 47.39 10.39
C LYS A 159 -3.92 46.78 11.07
N ASP A 160 -3.95 46.69 12.41
CA ASP A 160 -2.88 46.03 13.18
C ASP A 160 -2.90 44.49 13.02
N TRP A 161 -2.31 44.04 11.93
CA TRP A 161 -2.15 42.63 11.59
C TRP A 161 -1.23 41.87 12.56
N LYS A 162 -0.34 42.56 13.30
CA LYS A 162 0.54 41.91 14.29
C LYS A 162 -0.25 41.45 15.49
N LEU A 163 -1.19 42.27 15.95
CA LEU A 163 -2.12 41.92 17.02
C LEU A 163 -3.03 40.75 16.59
N VAL A 164 -3.56 40.81 15.37
CA VAL A 164 -4.39 39.72 14.79
C VAL A 164 -3.59 38.42 14.70
N ALA A 165 -2.32 38.46 14.30
CA ALA A 165 -1.46 37.29 14.25
C ALA A 165 -1.21 36.68 15.64
N LYS A 166 -0.97 37.51 16.65
CA LYS A 166 -0.77 37.09 18.04
C LYS A 166 -2.02 36.39 18.59
N HIS A 167 -3.20 36.97 18.38
CA HIS A 167 -4.46 36.40 18.86
C HIS A 167 -4.85 35.10 18.12
N ASN A 168 -4.48 34.96 16.84
CA ASN A 168 -4.74 33.74 16.07
C ASN A 168 -3.64 32.67 16.21
N GLY A 169 -2.61 32.88 17.03
CA GLY A 169 -1.51 31.92 17.21
C GLY A 169 -0.64 31.72 15.95
N VAL A 170 -0.62 32.69 15.04
CA VAL A 170 0.16 32.60 13.79
C VAL A 170 1.58 33.11 14.06
N ALA A 171 2.57 32.24 13.93
CA ALA A 171 3.98 32.61 14.10
C ALA A 171 4.38 33.76 13.16
N MET A 172 5.13 34.74 13.65
CA MET A 172 5.51 35.95 12.90
C MET A 172 6.25 35.66 11.58
N THR A 173 7.06 34.60 11.53
CA THR A 173 7.71 34.14 10.30
C THR A 173 6.70 33.68 9.25
N THR A 174 5.63 33.01 9.68
CA THR A 174 4.53 32.59 8.81
C THR A 174 3.72 33.79 8.35
N THR A 175 3.43 34.73 9.24
CA THR A 175 2.74 36.00 8.94
C THR A 175 3.47 36.79 7.87
N ARG A 176 4.78 37.08 8.06
CA ARG A 176 5.61 37.76 7.07
C ARG A 176 5.60 37.05 5.72
N ARG A 177 5.69 35.70 5.72
CA ARG A 177 5.65 34.91 4.50
C ARG A 177 4.32 35.01 3.77
N VAL A 178 3.20 35.05 4.48
CA VAL A 178 1.85 35.18 3.89
C VAL A 178 1.67 36.58 3.31
N ILE A 179 2.06 37.63 4.06
CA ILE A 179 2.02 39.02 3.61
C ILE A 179 2.86 39.20 2.34
N ASN A 180 4.14 38.78 2.37
CA ASN A 180 5.04 38.90 1.21
C ASN A 180 4.55 38.15 -0.03
N LYS A 181 3.79 37.06 0.14
CA LYS A 181 3.22 36.29 -0.97
C LYS A 181 1.89 36.86 -1.47
N GLY A 182 1.17 37.63 -0.65
CA GLY A 182 -0.15 38.15 -0.98
C GLY A 182 -1.28 37.11 -1.07
N HIS A 183 -1.00 35.83 -0.79
CA HIS A 183 -1.99 34.76 -0.83
C HIS A 183 -1.68 33.67 0.22
N VAL A 184 -2.72 32.93 0.62
CA VAL A 184 -2.61 31.85 1.61
C VAL A 184 -2.48 30.47 0.95
N ASN A 185 -3.10 30.30 -0.22
CA ASN A 185 -3.22 29.01 -0.91
C ASN A 185 -1.87 28.29 -1.12
N LYS A 186 -1.86 26.98 -0.86
CA LYS A 186 -0.73 26.10 -1.16
C LYS A 186 -0.66 25.83 -2.66
N LYS A 187 0.33 26.43 -3.33
CA LYS A 187 0.67 26.09 -4.72
C LYS A 187 1.25 24.66 -4.79
N PRO A 188 1.03 23.92 -5.90
CA PRO A 188 1.67 22.62 -6.11
C PRO A 188 3.19 22.74 -6.00
N ARG A 189 3.83 21.78 -5.33
CA ARG A 189 5.28 21.78 -5.13
C ARG A 189 5.95 20.95 -6.21
N GLY A 190 6.70 21.62 -7.08
CA GLY A 190 7.38 20.97 -8.21
C GLY A 190 6.42 20.55 -9.32
N GLY A 191 6.99 20.18 -10.47
CA GLY A 191 6.27 19.78 -11.66
C GLY A 191 7.18 19.04 -12.63
N ALA A 192 6.59 18.46 -13.69
CA ALA A 192 7.34 17.81 -14.75
C ALA A 192 8.31 18.81 -15.38
N ARG A 193 9.62 18.54 -15.28
CA ARG A 193 10.64 19.32 -15.99
C ARG A 193 10.76 18.71 -17.37
N MET A 194 10.41 19.47 -18.41
CA MET A 194 10.38 19.00 -19.80
C MET A 194 11.73 18.34 -20.21
N GLY A 195 12.88 18.90 -19.80
CA GLY A 195 14.21 18.33 -20.07
C GLY A 195 14.59 17.08 -19.25
N ARG A 196 13.75 16.63 -18.30
CA ARG A 196 14.00 15.41 -17.48
C ARG A 196 12.93 14.34 -17.67
N SER A 197 11.81 14.68 -18.33
CA SER A 197 10.77 13.71 -18.66
C SER A 197 11.20 12.88 -19.85
N LYS A 198 11.54 11.61 -19.63
CA LYS A 198 11.88 10.68 -20.72
C LYS A 198 10.74 10.49 -21.73
N VAL A 199 9.49 10.62 -21.29
CA VAL A 199 8.31 10.48 -22.15
C VAL A 199 7.81 11.87 -22.54
N THR A 200 8.19 12.28 -23.75
CA THR A 200 7.76 13.52 -24.38
C THR A 200 6.33 13.38 -24.93
N PRO A 201 5.63 14.50 -25.23
CA PRO A 201 4.34 14.45 -25.91
C PRO A 201 4.38 13.69 -27.24
N ALA A 202 5.48 13.79 -28.00
CA ALA A 202 5.65 13.05 -29.25
C ALA A 202 5.62 11.52 -29.06
N ILE A 203 6.30 11.01 -28.02
CA ILE A 203 6.27 9.57 -27.69
C ILE A 203 4.86 9.12 -27.28
N ARG A 204 4.08 9.98 -26.59
CA ARG A 204 2.69 9.64 -26.24
C ARG A 204 1.82 9.52 -27.48
N ASN A 205 1.97 10.44 -28.44
CA ASN A 205 1.25 10.39 -29.70
C ASN A 205 1.64 9.16 -30.52
N ALA A 206 2.93 8.77 -30.51
CA ALA A 206 3.38 7.54 -31.16
C ALA A 206 2.77 6.29 -30.51
N LEU A 207 2.72 6.24 -29.16
CA LEU A 207 2.04 5.15 -28.44
C LEU A 207 0.56 5.05 -28.80
N GLU A 208 -0.14 6.18 -28.93
CA GLU A 208 -1.53 6.21 -29.40
C GLU A 208 -1.65 5.70 -30.83
N ARG A 209 -0.75 6.12 -31.74
CA ARG A 209 -0.69 5.62 -33.12
C ARG A 209 -0.56 4.10 -33.18
N TYR A 210 0.43 3.51 -32.48
CA TYR A 210 0.63 2.06 -32.51
C TYR A 210 -0.60 1.28 -32.03
N VAL A 211 -1.28 1.76 -30.99
CA VAL A 211 -2.49 1.08 -30.47
C VAL A 211 -3.65 1.18 -31.46
N ASN A 212 -3.77 2.31 -32.15
CA ASN A 212 -4.81 2.51 -33.17
C ASN A 212 -4.55 1.68 -34.44
N ASP A 213 -3.28 1.50 -34.82
CA ASP A 213 -2.88 0.66 -35.94
C ASP A 213 -3.14 -0.82 -35.64
N ASN A 214 -2.75 -1.28 -34.45
CA ASN A 214 -3.05 -2.63 -33.98
C ASN A 214 -3.16 -2.70 -32.45
N CYS A 215 -4.38 -2.95 -31.97
CA CYS A 215 -4.68 -3.04 -30.55
C CYS A 215 -4.00 -4.24 -29.85
N SER A 216 -3.53 -5.26 -30.59
CA SER A 216 -2.96 -6.49 -30.04
C SER A 216 -1.47 -6.40 -29.71
N TYR A 217 -0.78 -5.31 -30.11
CA TYR A 217 0.65 -5.15 -29.87
C TYR A 217 1.05 -5.31 -28.40
N THR A 218 2.17 -6.00 -28.17
CA THR A 218 2.72 -6.20 -26.82
C THR A 218 3.43 -4.93 -26.35
N LEU A 219 3.64 -4.80 -25.04
CA LEU A 219 4.47 -3.71 -24.51
C LEU A 219 5.91 -3.82 -24.99
N THR A 220 6.38 -5.05 -25.25
CA THR A 220 7.71 -5.33 -25.79
C THR A 220 7.81 -4.82 -27.23
N ALA A 221 6.85 -5.13 -28.08
CA ALA A 221 6.80 -4.61 -29.45
C ALA A 221 6.72 -3.08 -29.46
N MET A 222 5.87 -2.48 -28.63
CA MET A 222 5.82 -1.02 -28.50
C MET A 222 7.15 -0.42 -28.01
N LYS A 223 7.91 -1.13 -27.19
CA LYS A 223 9.23 -0.69 -26.75
C LYS A 223 10.22 -0.68 -27.92
N GLU A 224 10.20 -1.71 -28.76
CA GLU A 224 11.02 -1.81 -29.97
C GLU A 224 10.66 -0.68 -30.95
N PHE A 225 9.37 -0.47 -31.22
CA PHE A 225 8.91 0.63 -32.10
C PHE A 225 9.35 2.01 -31.59
N ILE A 226 9.33 2.25 -30.28
CA ILE A 226 9.83 3.50 -29.71
C ILE A 226 11.35 3.64 -29.87
N ALA A 227 12.10 2.55 -29.71
CA ALA A 227 13.55 2.57 -29.88
C ALA A 227 13.93 2.88 -31.35
N GLU A 228 13.11 2.43 -32.30
CA GLU A 228 13.25 2.74 -33.74
C GLU A 228 12.84 4.18 -34.06
N ASP A 229 11.65 4.61 -33.65
CA ASP A 229 11.12 5.95 -33.96
C ASP A 229 11.86 7.09 -33.21
N PHE A 230 12.44 6.80 -32.04
CA PHE A 230 13.10 7.78 -31.17
C PHE A 230 14.48 7.28 -30.71
N PRO A 231 15.54 7.42 -31.53
CA PRO A 231 16.87 6.93 -31.20
C PRO A 231 17.40 7.57 -29.90
N GLY A 232 17.97 6.74 -29.02
CA GLY A 232 18.50 7.16 -27.72
C GLY A 232 17.47 7.18 -26.57
N VAL A 233 16.21 6.84 -26.83
CA VAL A 233 15.16 6.73 -25.80
C VAL A 233 14.95 5.27 -25.40
N ASP A 234 15.39 4.92 -24.19
CA ASP A 234 15.04 3.62 -23.57
C ASP A 234 13.97 3.79 -22.48
N LEU A 235 12.83 3.12 -22.69
CA LEU A 235 11.69 3.08 -21.77
C LEU A 235 11.49 1.68 -21.21
N SER A 236 11.18 1.61 -19.91
CA SER A 236 10.75 0.36 -19.29
C SER A 236 9.31 0.00 -19.68
N LEU A 237 8.97 -1.30 -19.67
CA LEU A 237 7.62 -1.78 -19.95
C LEU A 237 6.58 -1.16 -19.00
N GLN A 238 6.95 -0.97 -17.72
CA GLN A 238 6.09 -0.33 -16.72
C GLN A 238 5.85 1.16 -17.04
N THR A 239 6.81 1.82 -17.67
CA THR A 239 6.64 3.23 -18.09
C THR A 239 5.63 3.32 -19.22
N ILE A 240 5.76 2.48 -20.24
CA ILE A 240 4.80 2.40 -21.35
C ILE A 240 3.41 2.05 -20.81
N SER A 241 3.30 1.03 -19.96
CA SER A 241 2.03 0.64 -19.32
C SER A 241 1.38 1.78 -18.53
N ARG A 242 2.14 2.50 -17.70
CA ARG A 242 1.63 3.65 -16.95
C ARG A 242 1.12 4.77 -17.85
N HIS A 243 1.81 5.05 -18.95
CA HIS A 243 1.38 6.08 -19.90
C HIS A 243 0.13 5.65 -20.67
N LEU A 244 0.03 4.40 -21.11
CA LEU A 244 -1.18 3.86 -21.74
C LEU A 244 -2.38 3.94 -20.80
N LEU A 245 -2.22 3.52 -19.53
CA LEU A 245 -3.28 3.66 -18.51
C LEU A 245 -3.64 5.13 -18.25
N GLY A 246 -2.65 6.03 -18.23
CA GLY A 246 -2.88 7.47 -18.10
C GLY A 246 -3.60 8.10 -19.30
N MET A 247 -3.46 7.50 -20.48
CA MET A 247 -4.23 7.82 -21.70
C MET A 247 -5.56 7.05 -21.77
N LEU A 248 -5.95 6.38 -20.69
CA LEU A 248 -7.19 5.61 -20.55
C LEU A 248 -7.26 4.37 -21.45
N TYR A 249 -6.14 3.83 -21.93
CA TYR A 249 -6.14 2.54 -22.61
C TYR A 249 -6.15 1.38 -21.62
N THR A 250 -7.15 0.50 -21.74
CA THR A 250 -7.32 -0.72 -20.95
C THR A 250 -7.25 -1.97 -21.82
N ILE A 251 -6.91 -3.10 -21.22
CA ILE A 251 -6.92 -4.39 -21.92
C ILE A 251 -8.36 -4.91 -21.95
N LYS A 252 -8.83 -5.29 -23.14
CA LYS A 252 -10.14 -5.87 -23.41
C LYS A 252 -10.00 -7.12 -24.28
N THR A 253 -11.02 -7.99 -24.25
CA THR A 253 -11.10 -9.12 -25.18
C THR A 253 -11.33 -8.61 -26.60
N VAL A 254 -10.57 -9.12 -27.55
CA VAL A 254 -10.67 -8.79 -28.97
C VAL A 254 -11.27 -9.98 -29.71
N HIS A 255 -12.27 -9.72 -30.53
CA HIS A 255 -12.79 -10.67 -31.49
C HIS A 255 -12.16 -10.40 -32.85
N ILE A 256 -11.51 -11.40 -33.44
CA ILE A 256 -10.92 -11.28 -34.77
C ILE A 256 -11.97 -11.71 -35.79
N GLU A 257 -12.42 -10.78 -36.61
CA GLU A 257 -13.27 -11.06 -37.75
C GLU A 257 -12.44 -11.06 -39.02
N SER A 258 -12.66 -12.06 -39.88
CA SER A 258 -12.09 -12.03 -41.23
C SER A 258 -12.69 -10.87 -42.02
N ALA A 259 -11.85 -10.11 -42.72
CA ALA A 259 -12.28 -9.04 -43.62
C ALA A 259 -13.27 -9.52 -44.69
N THR A 260 -13.23 -10.82 -45.04
CA THR A 260 -14.15 -11.41 -46.01
C THR A 260 -15.58 -11.56 -45.48
N TYR A 261 -15.81 -11.74 -44.17
CA TYR A 261 -17.16 -12.02 -43.64
C TYR A 261 -18.14 -10.86 -43.81
N ASN A 262 -17.65 -9.63 -43.72
CA ASN A 262 -18.46 -8.41 -43.78
C ASN A 262 -18.28 -7.61 -45.08
N ASN A 263 -17.71 -8.22 -46.13
CA ASN A 263 -17.69 -7.63 -47.46
C ASN A 263 -19.13 -7.49 -47.99
N ASP A 264 -19.41 -6.45 -48.77
CA ASP A 264 -20.77 -6.12 -49.25
C ASP A 264 -21.38 -7.25 -50.08
N ALA A 265 -20.55 -7.95 -50.88
CA ALA A 265 -20.97 -9.14 -51.61
C ALA A 265 -21.49 -10.25 -50.67
N ASN A 266 -20.82 -10.47 -49.54
CA ASN A 266 -21.21 -11.50 -48.57
C ASN A 266 -22.42 -11.05 -47.73
N LYS A 267 -22.56 -9.76 -47.43
CA LYS A 267 -23.77 -9.22 -46.80
C LYS A 267 -24.99 -9.45 -47.69
N THR A 268 -24.89 -9.20 -48.99
CA THR A 268 -25.98 -9.44 -49.95
C THR A 268 -26.34 -10.93 -50.02
N LYS A 269 -25.35 -11.83 -50.09
CA LYS A 269 -25.58 -13.27 -50.07
C LYS A 269 -26.25 -13.74 -48.77
N ARG A 270 -25.80 -13.23 -47.62
CA ARG A 270 -26.40 -13.54 -46.31
C ARG A 270 -27.84 -13.06 -46.21
N LYS A 271 -28.14 -11.86 -46.74
CA LYS A 271 -29.50 -11.33 -46.78
C LYS A 271 -30.41 -12.24 -47.61
N ALA A 272 -30.00 -12.57 -48.84
CA ALA A 272 -30.77 -13.44 -49.72
C ALA A 272 -31.02 -14.82 -49.09
N PHE A 273 -29.99 -15.42 -48.48
CA PHE A 273 -30.12 -16.68 -47.76
C PHE A 273 -31.15 -16.60 -46.61
N VAL A 274 -31.11 -15.53 -45.80
CA VAL A 274 -32.06 -15.35 -44.69
C VAL A 274 -33.49 -15.16 -45.20
N GLU A 275 -33.69 -14.40 -46.27
CA GLU A 275 -35.01 -14.24 -46.89
C GLU A 275 -35.56 -15.58 -47.38
N THR A 276 -34.76 -16.38 -48.09
CA THR A 276 -35.16 -17.73 -48.52
C THR A 276 -35.47 -18.64 -47.33
N LEU A 277 -34.64 -18.60 -46.27
CA LEU A 277 -34.84 -19.40 -45.07
C LEU A 277 -36.16 -19.04 -44.36
N LEU A 278 -36.49 -17.74 -44.28
CA LEU A 278 -37.73 -17.27 -43.68
C LEU A 278 -38.95 -17.72 -44.48
N THR A 279 -38.87 -17.74 -45.81
CA THR A 279 -39.96 -18.27 -46.66
C THR A 279 -40.22 -19.75 -46.35
N HIS A 280 -39.18 -20.59 -46.35
CA HIS A 280 -39.32 -22.01 -46.00
C HIS A 280 -39.90 -22.23 -44.59
N GLN A 281 -39.55 -21.37 -43.62
CA GLN A 281 -40.15 -21.41 -42.28
C GLN A 281 -41.65 -21.08 -42.29
N GLN A 282 -42.08 -20.13 -43.12
CA GLN A 282 -43.49 -19.75 -43.26
C GLN A 282 -44.31 -20.85 -43.96
N ASP A 283 -43.70 -21.53 -44.93
CA ASP A 283 -44.30 -22.64 -45.65
C ASP A 283 -44.41 -23.93 -44.81
N GLY A 284 -43.79 -23.95 -43.62
CA GLY A 284 -43.84 -25.05 -42.67
C GLY A 284 -42.83 -26.17 -42.96
N ASP A 285 -41.81 -25.89 -43.78
CA ASP A 285 -40.77 -26.85 -44.13
C ASP A 285 -39.91 -27.23 -42.91
N TYR A 286 -39.52 -28.50 -42.85
CA TYR A 286 -38.65 -29.01 -41.78
C TYR A 286 -37.18 -28.70 -42.10
N ILE A 287 -36.58 -27.82 -41.31
CA ILE A 287 -35.20 -27.34 -41.53
C ILE A 287 -34.21 -28.19 -40.73
N VAL A 288 -33.26 -28.81 -41.44
CA VAL A 288 -32.14 -29.56 -40.85
C VAL A 288 -30.84 -28.82 -41.11
N TYR A 289 -30.11 -28.48 -40.05
CA TYR A 289 -28.78 -27.89 -40.15
C TYR A 289 -27.73 -29.00 -40.08
N TYR A 290 -26.84 -29.03 -41.07
CA TYR A 290 -25.65 -29.87 -41.08
C TYR A 290 -24.42 -28.97 -41.22
N ASP A 291 -23.44 -29.14 -40.34
CA ASP A 291 -22.22 -28.35 -40.35
C ASP A 291 -21.00 -29.25 -40.11
N GLU A 292 -19.89 -28.90 -40.74
CA GLU A 292 -18.62 -29.59 -40.61
C GLU A 292 -17.61 -28.67 -39.91
N THR A 293 -17.33 -28.93 -38.64
CA THR A 293 -16.29 -28.20 -37.91
C THR A 293 -14.92 -28.81 -38.15
N ASN A 294 -14.09 -28.10 -38.92
CA ASN A 294 -12.65 -28.39 -39.01
C ASN A 294 -11.94 -28.02 -37.69
N PHE A 295 -11.02 -28.87 -37.23
CA PHE A 295 -10.13 -28.53 -36.11
C PHE A 295 -9.14 -27.45 -36.55
N ASN A 296 -9.41 -26.20 -36.17
CA ASN A 296 -8.56 -25.09 -36.55
C ASN A 296 -7.61 -24.67 -35.43
N ILE A 297 -6.30 -24.71 -35.69
CA ILE A 297 -5.25 -24.34 -34.73
C ILE A 297 -4.88 -22.85 -34.92
N TYR A 298 -5.88 -21.96 -34.89
CA TYR A 298 -5.63 -20.53 -34.98
C TYR A 298 -5.10 -19.98 -33.66
N CYS A 299 -3.77 -19.88 -33.55
CA CYS A 299 -3.11 -19.19 -32.46
C CYS A 299 -3.15 -17.67 -32.68
N HIS A 300 -4.11 -17.00 -32.05
CA HIS A 300 -4.20 -15.55 -32.05
C HIS A 300 -4.34 -14.99 -30.65
N ARG A 301 -4.03 -13.70 -30.49
CA ARG A 301 -4.14 -13.04 -29.21
C ARG A 301 -5.60 -12.64 -28.95
N THR A 302 -6.15 -13.11 -27.85
CA THR A 302 -7.53 -12.81 -27.44
C THR A 302 -7.68 -11.47 -26.72
N LEU A 303 -6.58 -10.80 -26.41
CA LEU A 303 -6.56 -9.55 -25.65
C LEU A 303 -5.85 -8.43 -26.43
N GLY A 304 -6.47 -7.25 -26.45
CA GLY A 304 -5.93 -6.03 -27.04
C GLY A 304 -6.27 -4.80 -26.22
N ARG A 305 -5.76 -3.64 -26.62
CA ARG A 305 -5.96 -2.36 -25.91
C ARG A 305 -7.00 -1.49 -26.58
N ALA A 306 -7.92 -0.96 -25.78
CA ALA A 306 -8.92 0.00 -26.23
C ALA A 306 -9.10 1.11 -25.18
N LYS A 307 -9.55 2.29 -25.62
CA LYS A 307 -9.89 3.39 -24.70
C LYS A 307 -10.99 2.93 -23.74
N LYS A 308 -10.90 3.41 -22.50
CA LYS A 308 -11.90 3.19 -21.45
C LYS A 308 -13.16 3.93 -21.84
N GLY A 309 -14.16 3.16 -22.22
CA GLY A 309 -15.49 3.54 -22.71
C GLY A 309 -16.33 2.28 -22.80
#